data_AF-A0AAE3SGE5-F1
#
_entry.id   AF-A0AAE3SGE5-F1
#
_cell.length_a   1.000
_cell.length_b   1.000
_cell.length_c   1.000
_cell.angle_alpha   90.00
_cell.angle_beta   90.00
_cell.angle_gamma   90.00
#
_symmetry.space_group_name_H-M   'P 1'
#
loop_
_entity.id
_entity.type
_entity.pdbx_description
1 polymer ?
#
loop_
_entity_poly.entity_id
_entity_poly.type
_entity_poly.pdbx_seq_one_letter_code
_entity_poly.pdbx_strand_id
1 'polypeptide(L)'
;MADLLKLYSVEQMVNLIWQALNFKYDEYLKGMRDKNHTANTIKYTCLNFGESKRRRNQKVQCFNRPAQIPQSELSKYLFNDVLKIGDVGFREIPSEMELIKDLITIKQGDIHTF
;
A
#
# COMPACT_ATOMS: atom_id res chain seq x y z
N MET A 1 11.51 -0.42 2.68
CA MET A 1 10.03 -0.36 2.62
C MET A 1 9.57 0.84 1.82
N ALA A 2 10.15 2.03 2.04
CA ALA A 2 9.89 3.21 1.21
C ALA A 2 10.03 2.94 -0.30
N ASP A 3 11.01 2.13 -0.72
CA ASP A 3 11.21 1.83 -2.14
C ASP A 3 10.11 0.96 -2.75
N LEU A 4 9.46 0.09 -1.96
CA LEU A 4 8.32 -0.71 -2.43
C LEU A 4 7.07 0.15 -2.64
N LEU A 5 6.88 1.22 -1.86
CA LEU A 5 5.76 2.14 -2.00
C LEU A 5 5.80 2.94 -3.31
N LYS A 6 6.97 3.02 -3.97
CA LYS A 6 7.12 3.62 -5.31
C LYS A 6 6.70 2.66 -6.43
N LEU A 7 6.64 1.36 -6.14
CA LEU A 7 6.46 0.31 -7.14
C LEU A 7 5.08 -0.34 -7.08
N TYR A 8 4.42 -0.27 -5.92
CA TYR A 8 3.17 -0.95 -5.64
C TYR A 8 2.17 0.01 -5.03
N SER A 9 0.88 -0.23 -5.29
CA SER A 9 -0.19 0.51 -4.63
C SER A 9 -0.27 0.19 -3.14
N VAL A 10 -0.94 1.05 -2.38
CA VAL A 10 -1.12 0.83 -0.94
C VAL A 10 -1.86 -0.49 -0.69
N GLU A 11 -2.87 -0.80 -1.50
CA GLU A 11 -3.61 -2.05 -1.43
C GLU A 11 -2.74 -3.29 -1.67
N GLN A 12 -1.85 -3.24 -2.66
CA GLN A 12 -0.88 -4.31 -2.93
C GLN A 12 0.14 -4.45 -1.78
N MET A 13 0.55 -3.32 -1.19
CA MET A 13 1.44 -3.31 -0.02
C MET A 13 0.79 -3.96 1.20
N VAL A 14 -0.48 -3.67 1.47
CA VAL A 14 -1.24 -4.35 2.53
C VAL A 14 -1.28 -5.86 2.31
N ASN A 15 -1.47 -6.31 1.06
CA ASN A 15 -1.45 -7.74 0.75
C ASN A 15 -0.09 -8.39 1.00
N LEU A 16 1.00 -7.71 0.65
CA LEU A 16 2.36 -8.19 0.91
C LEU A 16 2.65 -8.30 2.40
N ILE A 17 2.21 -7.32 3.19
CA ILE A 17 2.33 -7.34 4.65
C ILE A 17 1.53 -8.51 5.22
N TRP A 18 0.30 -8.72 4.76
CA TRP A 18 -0.55 -9.83 5.18
C TRP A 18 0.10 -11.20 4.89
N GLN A 19 0.63 -11.39 3.68
CA GLN A 19 1.36 -12.61 3.31
C GLN A 19 2.60 -12.83 4.19
N ALA A 20 3.40 -11.79 4.41
CA ALA A 20 4.59 -11.87 5.25
C ALA A 20 4.25 -12.19 6.71
N LEU A 21 3.18 -11.59 7.23
CA LEU A 21 2.68 -11.84 8.58
C LEU A 21 2.24 -13.29 8.74
N ASN A 22 1.39 -13.81 7.84
CA ASN A 22 0.90 -15.19 7.91
C ASN A 22 2.06 -16.19 7.81
N PHE A 23 2.99 -15.97 6.88
CA PHE A 23 4.17 -16.82 6.75
C PHE A 23 4.99 -16.88 8.05
N LYS A 24 5.19 -15.72 8.70
CA LYS A 24 5.94 -15.63 9.95
C LYS A 24 5.16 -16.14 11.16
N TYR A 25 3.85 -15.95 11.17
CA TYR A 25 2.96 -16.48 12.20
C TYR A 25 2.96 -18.01 12.18
N ASP A 26 2.95 -18.63 10.99
CA ASP A 26 3.08 -20.08 10.84
C ASP A 26 4.43 -20.61 11.39
N GLU A 27 5.54 -19.90 11.16
CA GLU A 27 6.84 -20.25 11.74
C GLU A 27 6.81 -20.20 13.28
N TYR A 28 6.14 -19.17 13.84
CA TYR A 28 5.96 -19.04 15.29
C TYR A 28 5.10 -20.17 15.87
N LEU A 29 3.96 -20.49 15.24
CA LEU A 29 3.07 -21.57 15.69
C LEU A 29 3.76 -22.95 15.65
N LYS A 30 4.67 -23.15 14.69
CA LYS A 30 5.50 -24.37 14.60
C LYS A 30 6.65 -24.42 15.61
N GLY A 31 6.78 -23.40 16.46
CA GLY A 31 7.86 -23.31 17.46
C GLY A 31 9.24 -23.09 16.86
N MET A 32 9.34 -22.65 15.59
CA MET A 32 10.62 -22.49 14.91
C MET A 32 11.38 -21.25 15.40
N ARG A 33 10.66 -20.21 15.83
CA ARG A 33 11.23 -18.92 16.30
C ARG A 33 10.37 -18.30 17.40
N ASP A 34 10.98 -17.45 18.23
CA ASP A 34 10.29 -16.69 19.26
C ASP A 34 9.50 -15.50 18.67
N LYS A 35 8.51 -15.02 19.43
CA LYS A 35 7.62 -13.94 19.01
C LYS A 35 8.37 -12.65 18.63
N ASN A 36 9.43 -12.30 19.36
CA ASN A 36 10.16 -11.05 19.13
C ASN A 36 10.96 -11.13 17.84
N HIS A 37 11.65 -12.25 17.62
CA HIS A 37 12.35 -12.48 16.36
C HIS A 37 11.40 -12.50 15.16
N THR A 38 10.26 -13.19 15.29
CA THR A 38 9.22 -13.24 14.26
C THR A 38 8.75 -11.83 13.91
N ALA A 39 8.40 -11.01 14.90
CA ALA A 39 7.95 -9.63 14.69
C ALA A 39 8.98 -8.76 13.95
N ASN A 40 10.25 -8.82 14.38
CA ASN A 40 11.33 -8.04 13.79
C ASN A 40 11.63 -8.43 12.33
N THR A 41 11.36 -9.69 11.97
CA THR A 41 11.69 -10.24 10.66
C THR A 41 10.62 -9.96 9.60
N ILE A 42 9.38 -9.64 9.99
CA ILE A 42 8.25 -9.39 9.06
C ILE A 42 8.60 -8.34 8.01
N LYS A 43 9.26 -7.24 8.41
CA LYS A 43 9.69 -6.17 7.49
C LYS A 43 10.60 -6.69 6.38
N TYR A 44 11.56 -7.54 6.73
CA TYR A 44 12.51 -8.13 5.77
C TYR A 44 11.81 -9.15 4.87
N THR A 45 10.91 -9.97 5.42
CA THR A 45 10.12 -10.91 4.63
C THR A 45 9.23 -10.19 3.62
N CYS A 46 8.57 -9.10 4.02
CA CYS A 46 7.79 -8.26 3.13
C CYS A 46 8.64 -7.68 1.99
N LEU A 47 9.86 -7.20 2.30
CA LEU A 47 10.80 -6.71 1.29
C LEU A 47 11.17 -7.80 0.29
N ASN A 48 11.55 -8.98 0.78
CA ASN A 48 11.93 -10.11 -0.06
C ASN A 48 10.78 -10.58 -0.95
N PHE A 49 9.54 -10.59 -0.44
CA PHE A 49 8.36 -10.95 -1.23
C PHE A 49 8.10 -9.94 -2.35
N GLY A 50 8.13 -8.65 -2.04
CA GLY A 50 7.97 -7.59 -3.05
C GLY A 50 9.06 -7.65 -4.12
N GLU A 51 10.33 -7.72 -3.72
CA GLU A 51 11.45 -7.80 -4.65
C GLU A 51 11.42 -9.07 -5.51
N SER A 52 11.07 -10.22 -4.93
CA SER A 52 11.00 -11.48 -5.67
C SER A 52 9.90 -11.44 -6.73
N LYS A 53 8.74 -10.87 -6.40
CA LYS A 53 7.65 -10.68 -7.37
C LYS A 53 8.07 -9.72 -8.48
N ARG A 54 8.77 -8.63 -8.15
CA ARG A 54 9.37 -7.71 -9.14
C ARG A 54 10.35 -8.41 -10.07
N ARG A 55 11.32 -9.16 -9.54
CA ARG A 55 12.32 -9.89 -10.34
C ARG A 55 11.69 -10.90 -11.29
N ARG A 56 10.55 -11.48 -10.91
CA ARG A 56 9.81 -12.46 -11.70
C ARG A 56 8.75 -11.85 -12.62
N ASN A 57 8.66 -10.52 -12.69
CA ASN A 57 7.58 -9.81 -13.40
C ASN A 57 6.17 -10.29 -13.00
N GLN A 58 6.01 -10.76 -11.77
CA GLN A 58 4.74 -11.27 -11.27
C GLN A 58 3.91 -10.12 -10.70
N LYS A 59 2.66 -10.00 -11.17
CA LYS A 59 1.72 -9.02 -10.62
C LYS A 59 1.43 -9.31 -9.15
N VAL A 60 1.54 -8.28 -8.32
CA VAL A 60 1.08 -8.34 -6.93
C VAL A 60 -0.43 -8.14 -6.93
N GLN A 61 -1.15 -9.13 -6.42
CA GLN A 61 -2.59 -9.01 -6.28
C GLN A 61 -2.92 -7.93 -5.24
N CYS A 62 -3.96 -7.17 -5.50
CA CYS A 62 -4.55 -6.27 -4.53
C CYS A 62 -5.05 -7.06 -3.32
N PHE A 63 -4.95 -6.47 -2.13
CA PHE A 63 -5.64 -7.00 -0.95
C PHE A 63 -7.15 -6.82 -1.14
N ASN A 64 -7.88 -7.91 -1.42
CA ASN A 64 -9.34 -7.84 -1.51
C ASN A 64 -9.92 -7.59 -0.13
N ARG A 65 -10.09 -6.31 0.19
CA ARG A 65 -10.55 -5.86 1.49
C ARG A 65 -11.98 -6.37 1.73
N PRO A 66 -12.25 -7.08 2.84
CA PRO A 66 -13.61 -7.43 3.20
C PRO A 66 -14.44 -6.15 3.37
N ALA A 67 -15.61 -6.09 2.74
CA ALA A 67 -16.50 -4.92 2.80
C ALA A 67 -16.88 -4.51 4.24
N GLN A 68 -16.76 -5.44 5.17
CA GLN A 68 -17.02 -5.27 6.60
C GLN A 68 -15.97 -4.42 7.31
N ILE A 69 -14.80 -4.20 6.71
CA ILE A 69 -13.76 -3.34 7.28
C ILE A 69 -13.90 -1.96 6.62
N PRO A 70 -14.36 -0.92 7.33
CA PRO A 70 -14.57 0.43 6.78
C PRO A 70 -13.25 1.20 6.68
N GLN A 71 -13.06 2.01 5.62
CA GLN A 71 -11.82 2.76 5.38
C GLN A 71 -11.51 3.63 6.60
N SER A 72 -10.22 3.77 6.97
CA SER A 72 -9.87 4.63 8.09
C SER A 72 -10.29 6.07 7.79
N GLU A 73 -10.76 6.79 8.81
CA GLU A 73 -11.22 8.18 8.67
C GLU A 73 -10.11 9.08 8.08
N LEU A 74 -8.86 8.84 8.46
CA LEU A 74 -7.71 9.53 7.87
C LEU A 74 -7.58 9.30 6.36
N SER A 75 -7.80 8.06 5.91
CA SER A 75 -7.70 7.70 4.50
C SER A 75 -8.90 8.24 3.71
N LYS A 76 -10.10 8.25 4.30
CA LYS A 76 -11.27 8.92 3.71
C LYS A 76 -11.02 10.41 3.54
N TYR A 77 -10.58 11.09 4.60
CA TYR A 77 -10.29 12.53 4.54
C TYR A 77 -9.23 12.85 3.49
N LEU A 78 -8.11 12.13 3.48
CA LEU A 78 -7.03 12.36 2.54
C LEU A 78 -7.47 12.12 1.08
N PHE A 79 -8.14 10.99 0.80
CA PHE A 79 -8.43 10.62 -0.57
C PHE A 79 -9.73 11.21 -1.13
N ASN A 80 -10.74 11.43 -0.28
CA ASN A 80 -12.03 11.96 -0.70
C ASN A 80 -12.04 13.49 -0.63
N ASP A 81 -11.58 14.07 0.48
CA ASP A 81 -11.76 15.50 0.74
C ASP A 81 -10.59 16.34 0.20
N VAL A 82 -9.36 15.89 0.46
CA VAL A 82 -8.14 16.60 0.02
C VAL A 82 -7.82 16.33 -1.44
N LEU A 83 -7.68 15.05 -1.80
CA LEU A 83 -7.23 14.66 -3.14
C LEU A 83 -8.38 14.46 -4.14
N LYS A 84 -9.62 14.26 -3.68
CA LYS A 84 -10.82 14.08 -4.52
C LYS A 84 -10.71 12.93 -5.54
N ILE A 85 -10.03 11.87 -5.15
CA ILE A 85 -9.76 10.69 -5.97
C ILE A 85 -10.43 9.43 -5.46
N GLY A 86 -11.03 9.47 -4.27
CA GLY A 86 -11.70 8.30 -3.72
C GLY A 86 -10.74 7.14 -3.46
N ASP A 87 -11.21 5.91 -3.67
CA ASP A 87 -10.42 4.69 -3.49
C ASP A 87 -9.22 4.58 -4.45
N VAL A 88 -9.16 5.39 -5.51
CA VAL A 88 -8.08 5.36 -6.51
C VAL A 88 -6.72 5.55 -5.85
N GLY A 89 -6.60 6.47 -4.88
CA GLY A 89 -5.35 6.71 -4.14
C GLY A 89 -4.88 5.53 -3.28
N PHE A 90 -5.74 4.55 -3.05
CA PHE A 90 -5.41 3.31 -2.34
C PHE A 90 -5.09 2.16 -3.30
N ARG A 91 -5.79 2.08 -4.44
CA ARG A 91 -5.72 0.96 -5.39
C ARG A 91 -4.63 1.13 -6.45
N GLU A 92 -4.31 2.36 -6.83
CA GLU A 92 -3.34 2.66 -7.88
C GLU A 92 -1.93 2.93 -7.36
N ILE A 93 -0.95 2.77 -8.25
CA ILE A 93 0.45 2.99 -7.94
C ILE A 93 0.72 4.51 -7.97
N PRO A 94 1.44 5.08 -6.99
CA PRO A 94 1.68 6.52 -6.93
C PRO A 94 2.34 7.14 -8.18
N SER A 95 3.05 6.35 -8.99
CA SER A 95 3.65 6.82 -10.24
C SER A 95 2.60 7.20 -11.30
N GLU A 96 1.44 6.55 -11.31
CA GLU A 96 0.32 6.94 -12.18
C GLU A 96 -0.39 8.20 -11.64
N MET A 97 -0.22 8.51 -10.35
CA MET A 97 -0.74 9.72 -9.71
C MET A 97 0.07 10.99 -10.02
N GLU A 98 1.26 10.92 -10.65
CA GLU A 98 1.95 12.14 -11.09
C GLU A 98 1.14 12.92 -12.14
N LEU A 99 0.26 12.25 -12.90
CA LEU A 99 -0.72 12.88 -13.79
C LEU A 99 -1.75 13.75 -13.04
N ILE A 100 -1.91 13.57 -11.73
CA ILE A 100 -2.83 14.36 -10.89
C ILE A 100 -2.19 15.71 -10.48
N LYS A 101 -0.85 15.82 -10.48
CA LYS A 101 -0.18 17.12 -10.25
C LYS A 101 -0.56 18.14 -11.33
N ASP A 102 -0.74 17.69 -12.57
CA ASP A 102 -1.18 18.56 -13.67
C ASP A 102 -2.63 19.03 -13.46
N LEU A 103 -3.51 18.17 -12.93
CA LEU A 103 -4.90 18.51 -12.58
C LEU A 103 -5.02 19.47 -11.38
N ILE A 104 -4.11 19.37 -10.39
CA ILE A 104 -4.08 20.26 -9.22
C ILE A 104 -3.52 21.64 -9.61
N THR A 105 -2.52 21.68 -10.49
CA THR A 105 -1.92 22.93 -10.98
C THR A 105 -2.93 23.75 -11.78
N ILE A 106 -3.79 23.11 -12.56
CA ILE A 106 -4.88 23.79 -13.29
C ILE A 106 -5.89 24.42 -12.31
N LYS A 107 -6.28 23.71 -11.24
CA LYS A 107 -7.26 24.24 -10.28
C LYS A 107 -6.75 25.36 -9.38
N GLN A 108 -5.44 25.50 -9.20
CA GLN A 108 -4.86 26.62 -8.44
C GLN A 108 -4.73 27.90 -9.27
N GLY A 109 -4.76 27.81 -10.60
CA GLY A 109 -4.76 28.98 -11.51
C GLY A 109 -6.08 29.75 -11.54
N ASP A 110 -7.20 29.13 -11.17
CA ASP A 110 -8.55 29.70 -11.28
C ASP A 110 -9.03 30.46 -10.02
N ILE A 111 -8.19 30.59 -8.98
CA ILE A 111 -8.57 31.20 -7.69
C ILE A 111 -8.13 32.69 -7.61
N HIS A 112 -7.54 33.26 -8.67
CA HIS A 112 -7.04 34.64 -8.69
C HIS A 112 -7.83 35.63 -9.57
N THR A 113 -9.07 35.33 -9.90
CA THR A 113 -10.00 36.32 -10.46
C THR A 113 -11.35 36.14 -9.81
N PHE A 114 -11.67 36.95 -8.81
CA PHE A 114 -12.93 37.71 -8.62
C PHE A 114 -12.87 38.45 -7.28
#